data_AF-A0A3N0DAQ5-F1
#
_entry.id   AF-A0A3N0DAQ5-F1
#
_cell.length_a   1.000
_cell.length_b   1.000
_cell.length_c   1.000
_cell.angle_alpha   90.00
_cell.angle_beta   90.00
_cell.angle_gamma   90.00
#
_symmetry.space_group_name_H-M   'P 1'
#
loop_
_entity.id
_entity.type
_entity.pdbx_description
1 polymer ?
#
loop_
_entity_poly.entity_id
_entity_poly.type
_entity_poly.pdbx_seq_one_letter_code
_entity_poly.pdbx_strand_id
1 'polypeptide(L)'
;MSRTTRTTSWDDLVTSALLGTDRRTPPDGVPAPGGRAPLALLDAAAVHTVRRRAGLRPAAARPRPDPAPRDDRRELPGPARRRLAALLADRAAPAGSAGRRGAAPDLTELLPQWLAAAEARGYRAPASALPALLDAARARTDLRPLALRFAGPRGIWLAGHNAEWRFALRGTAAGTALPAPGDGHAVRRLWEEGLFAERVALLGSVRAHDPAAAVALLSETWRTERAEDRLMFLDSLRTGLSDADEPFLDRALSDRSRNVRATAAELLSALPGSALAGRMAARAAECVGLDRTAAVAAIAVEAPHACDAEMERAGVVPTAPSGRGERSWWLGQLVEAAPLATWPERLGGRTPEEIVALPAADGWGDELHAAWCRAAVRQHDADWARALLGVPSQPTATGPGASSLAERAKLLATLPAGERAAWVAGFISVHGLSEAFQLLGVCPVPWAGPLGRAVVDALDIARDAGSYPWSFSGVMGLAERCLDPDEASRLELLTATPDEPEGASPGAGGYWSEAFRRLVSTLRLRAAMHAELAA
;
A
#
# COMPACT_ATOMS: atom_id res chain seq x y z
N MET A 1 -57.76 56.99 14.35
CA MET A 1 -56.42 57.29 13.76
C MET A 1 -55.37 56.59 14.60
N SER A 2 -54.91 55.42 14.17
CA SER A 2 -53.87 54.65 14.87
C SER A 2 -52.51 55.31 14.65
N ARG A 3 -51.87 55.77 15.72
CA ARG A 3 -50.52 56.32 15.71
C ARG A 3 -49.54 55.14 15.70
N THR A 4 -49.03 54.78 14.52
CA THR A 4 -47.98 53.76 14.38
C THR A 4 -46.70 54.28 15.06
N THR A 5 -46.39 53.77 16.26
CA THR A 5 -45.14 54.10 16.96
C THR A 5 -44.00 53.43 16.22
N ARG A 6 -43.20 54.20 15.48
CA ARG A 6 -42.05 53.69 14.74
C ARG A 6 -40.95 53.33 15.76
N THR A 7 -40.68 52.05 15.96
CA THR A 7 -39.59 51.59 16.85
C THR A 7 -38.23 51.97 16.28
N THR A 8 -37.48 52.80 17.00
CA THR A 8 -36.10 53.18 16.64
C THR A 8 -35.18 51.97 16.58
N SER A 9 -34.55 51.74 15.41
CA SER A 9 -33.58 50.65 15.23
C SER A 9 -32.20 51.02 15.78
N TRP A 10 -31.35 50.02 16.05
CA TRP A 10 -29.95 50.26 16.47
C TRP A 10 -29.16 51.03 15.40
N ASP A 11 -29.36 50.68 14.13
CA ASP A 11 -28.67 51.30 13.01
C ASP A 11 -29.03 52.79 12.87
N ASP A 12 -30.26 53.17 13.22
CA ASP A 12 -30.66 54.58 13.28
C ASP A 12 -29.90 55.36 14.35
N LEU A 13 -29.69 54.77 15.54
CA LEU A 13 -28.93 55.40 16.62
C LEU A 13 -27.45 55.56 16.26
N VAL A 14 -26.84 54.53 15.65
CA VAL A 14 -25.46 54.57 15.17
C VAL A 14 -25.29 55.60 14.07
N THR A 15 -26.22 55.66 13.12
CA THR A 15 -26.18 56.65 12.04
C THR A 15 -26.31 58.08 12.56
N SER A 16 -27.19 58.32 13.55
CA SER A 16 -27.28 59.62 14.23
C SER A 16 -26.02 59.99 15.01
N ALA A 17 -25.33 59.01 15.62
CA ALA A 17 -24.05 59.25 16.29
C ALA A 17 -22.94 59.65 15.31
N LEU A 18 -22.85 58.95 14.17
CA LEU A 18 -21.80 59.18 13.16
C LEU A 18 -21.97 60.49 12.40
N LEU A 19 -23.21 60.91 12.12
CA LEU A 19 -23.50 62.15 11.40
C LEU A 19 -23.50 63.40 12.30
N GLY A 20 -23.52 63.21 13.62
CA GLY A 20 -23.63 64.26 14.62
C GLY A 20 -25.08 64.66 14.90
N THR A 21 -25.41 64.86 16.18
CA THR A 21 -26.78 65.13 16.63
C THR A 21 -27.36 66.47 16.16
N ASP A 22 -26.50 67.40 15.71
CA ASP A 22 -26.90 68.69 15.13
C ASP A 22 -27.41 68.55 13.69
N ARG A 23 -26.92 67.54 12.96
CA ARG A 23 -27.31 67.28 11.55
C ARG A 23 -28.45 66.29 11.43
N ARG A 24 -28.59 65.38 12.40
CA ARG A 24 -29.68 64.40 12.46
C ARG A 24 -30.16 64.22 13.89
N THR A 25 -31.30 64.82 14.20
CA THR A 25 -31.97 64.69 15.49
C THR A 25 -32.31 63.21 15.76
N PRO A 26 -32.07 62.68 16.98
CA PRO A 26 -32.45 61.32 17.33
C PRO A 26 -33.96 61.07 17.13
N PRO A 27 -34.39 59.83 16.79
CA PRO A 27 -35.79 59.55 16.42
C PRO A 27 -36.80 59.77 17.57
N ASP A 28 -38.07 60.01 17.21
CA ASP A 28 -39.17 60.37 18.12
C ASP A 28 -39.34 59.40 19.31
N GLY A 29 -39.42 59.97 20.52
CA GLY A 29 -39.59 59.23 21.78
C GLY A 29 -38.55 59.56 22.87
N VAL A 30 -37.57 60.43 22.57
CA VAL A 30 -36.60 60.92 23.56
C VAL A 30 -36.87 62.40 23.83
N PRO A 31 -37.33 62.80 25.04
CA PRO A 31 -37.57 64.20 25.32
C PRO A 31 -36.22 64.90 25.49
N ALA A 32 -35.96 65.95 24.72
CA ALA A 32 -34.82 66.84 24.95
C ALA A 32 -35.32 68.23 25.36
N PRO A 33 -35.36 68.57 26.65
CA PRO A 33 -35.41 69.98 27.03
C PRO A 33 -34.00 70.57 26.83
N GLY A 34 -33.86 71.51 25.90
CA GLY A 34 -32.76 72.49 25.87
C GLY A 34 -31.34 71.96 25.62
N GLY A 35 -31.06 71.37 24.46
CA GLY A 35 -29.69 71.25 23.95
C GLY A 35 -28.89 69.99 24.35
N ARG A 36 -29.55 68.94 24.87
CA ARG A 36 -28.89 67.69 25.31
C ARG A 36 -29.07 66.50 24.35
N ALA A 37 -29.04 66.74 23.04
CA ALA A 37 -29.24 65.70 22.03
C ALA A 37 -28.21 64.54 22.08
N PRO A 38 -26.91 64.77 22.40
CA PRO A 38 -25.96 63.67 22.59
C PRO A 38 -26.30 62.75 23.77
N LEU A 39 -26.79 63.30 24.89
CA LEU A 39 -27.17 62.50 26.07
C LEU A 39 -28.42 61.67 25.79
N ALA A 40 -29.42 62.28 25.14
CA ALA A 40 -30.62 61.60 24.66
C ALA A 40 -30.31 60.39 23.76
N LEU A 41 -29.31 60.53 22.87
CA LEU A 41 -28.85 59.46 22.00
C LEU A 41 -28.19 58.32 22.79
N LEU A 42 -27.33 58.66 23.76
CA LEU A 42 -26.66 57.69 24.63
C LEU A 42 -27.66 56.94 25.52
N ASP A 43 -28.66 57.62 26.09
CA ASP A 43 -29.73 57.00 26.88
C ASP A 43 -30.56 56.02 26.03
N ALA A 44 -30.91 56.41 24.80
CA ALA A 44 -31.59 55.52 23.87
C ALA A 44 -30.76 54.29 23.49
N ALA A 45 -29.44 54.47 23.29
CA ALA A 45 -28.51 53.37 23.02
C ALA A 45 -28.35 52.43 24.23
N ALA A 46 -28.30 52.97 25.45
CA ALA A 46 -28.26 52.19 26.69
C ALA A 46 -29.53 51.35 26.85
N VAL A 47 -30.71 51.95 26.68
CA VAL A 47 -32.00 51.25 26.71
C VAL A 47 -32.08 50.17 25.62
N HIS A 48 -31.63 50.46 24.39
CA HIS A 48 -31.60 49.48 23.31
C HIS A 48 -30.65 48.30 23.63
N THR A 49 -29.49 48.59 24.23
CA THR A 49 -28.52 47.57 24.64
C THR A 49 -29.09 46.66 25.73
N VAL A 50 -29.73 47.23 26.76
CA VAL A 50 -30.39 46.46 27.82
C VAL A 50 -31.54 45.63 27.25
N ARG A 51 -32.37 46.20 26.37
CA ARG A 51 -33.44 45.46 25.68
C ARG A 51 -32.91 44.31 24.83
N ARG A 52 -31.82 44.51 24.09
CA ARG A 52 -31.18 43.45 23.29
C ARG A 52 -30.64 42.34 24.18
N ARG A 53 -29.99 42.68 25.30
CA ARG A 53 -29.46 41.71 26.27
C ARG A 53 -30.58 40.96 27.00
N ALA A 54 -31.63 41.65 27.44
CA ALA A 54 -32.80 41.05 28.10
C ALA A 54 -33.68 40.24 27.13
N GLY A 55 -33.64 40.58 25.84
CA GLY A 55 -34.33 39.87 24.76
C GLY A 55 -33.55 38.71 24.16
N LEU A 56 -32.32 38.42 24.64
CA LEU A 56 -31.57 37.23 24.24
C LEU A 56 -32.32 35.99 24.72
N ARG A 57 -33.11 35.39 23.82
CA ARG A 57 -33.64 34.06 24.04
C ARG A 57 -32.51 33.05 23.85
N PRO A 58 -32.32 32.10 24.79
CA PRO A 58 -31.40 30.98 24.55
C PRO A 58 -31.73 30.36 23.20
N ALA A 59 -30.72 30.17 22.35
CA ALA A 59 -30.93 29.42 21.12
C ALA A 59 -31.46 28.04 21.50
N ALA A 60 -32.48 27.56 20.78
CA ALA A 60 -32.91 26.18 20.92
C ALA A 60 -31.69 25.28 20.68
N ALA A 61 -31.39 24.41 21.64
CA ALA A 61 -30.29 23.48 21.51
C ALA A 61 -30.52 22.65 20.23
N ARG A 62 -29.53 22.63 19.34
CA ARG A 62 -29.57 21.72 18.19
C ARG A 62 -29.61 20.27 18.71
N PRO A 63 -30.23 19.35 17.97
CA PRO A 63 -30.14 17.92 18.29
C PRO A 63 -28.68 17.53 18.48
N ARG A 64 -28.39 16.78 19.54
CA ARG A 64 -27.04 16.24 19.74
C ARG A 64 -26.75 15.25 18.60
N PRO A 65 -25.51 15.21 18.08
CA PRO A 65 -25.12 14.14 17.18
C PRO A 65 -25.36 12.78 17.82
N ASP A 66 -25.68 11.79 17.00
CA ASP A 66 -25.72 10.40 17.44
C ASP A 66 -24.37 10.00 18.04
N PRO A 67 -24.33 9.21 19.12
CA PRO A 67 -23.08 8.77 19.72
C PRO A 67 -22.19 8.01 18.72
N ALA A 68 -20.88 8.22 18.83
CA ALA A 68 -19.93 7.42 18.07
C ALA A 68 -20.10 5.91 18.39
N PRO A 69 -19.99 5.02 17.39
CA PRO A 69 -20.01 3.58 17.64
C PRO A 69 -18.94 3.15 18.63
N ARG A 70 -19.20 2.05 19.35
CA ARG A 70 -18.21 1.45 20.27
C ARG A 70 -17.04 0.88 19.48
N ASP A 71 -15.85 0.96 20.09
CA ASP A 71 -14.61 0.39 19.59
C ASP A 71 -14.02 -0.48 20.69
N ASP A 72 -14.19 -1.79 20.54
CA ASP A 72 -13.84 -2.78 21.56
C ASP A 72 -12.34 -3.13 21.59
N ARG A 73 -11.55 -2.53 20.70
CA ARG A 73 -10.08 -2.66 20.70
C ARG A 73 -9.45 -2.06 21.95
N ARG A 74 -8.28 -2.54 22.34
CA ARG A 74 -7.61 -2.16 23.61
C ARG A 74 -7.14 -0.71 23.62
N GLU A 75 -7.14 -0.06 24.79
CA GLU A 75 -6.51 1.27 24.92
C GLU A 75 -5.00 1.20 24.79
N LEU A 76 -4.39 2.27 24.28
CA LEU A 76 -2.94 2.41 24.27
C LEU A 76 -2.38 2.53 25.70
N PRO A 77 -1.22 1.90 25.98
CA PRO A 77 -0.42 2.22 27.15
C PRO A 77 -0.07 3.71 27.23
N GLY A 78 0.10 4.22 28.45
CA GLY A 78 0.42 5.62 28.72
C GLY A 78 1.65 6.14 27.95
N PRO A 79 2.79 5.42 27.94
CA PRO A 79 3.96 5.78 27.14
C PRO A 79 3.68 5.85 25.64
N ALA A 80 3.05 4.83 25.05
CA ALA A 80 2.70 4.79 23.63
C ALA A 80 1.77 5.95 23.22
N ARG A 81 0.83 6.33 24.07
CA ARG A 81 -0.03 7.50 23.83
C ARG A 81 0.75 8.82 23.78
N ARG A 82 1.74 9.00 24.67
CA ARG A 82 2.61 10.20 24.63
C ARG A 82 3.47 10.21 23.37
N ARG A 83 3.96 9.06 22.94
CA ARG A 83 4.72 8.90 21.69
C ARG A 83 3.90 9.29 20.47
N LEU A 84 2.67 8.80 20.37
CA LEU A 84 1.75 9.18 19.30
C LEU A 84 1.54 10.71 19.25
N ALA A 85 1.35 11.34 20.41
CA ALA A 85 1.19 12.80 20.46
C ALA A 85 2.43 13.53 19.94
N ALA A 86 3.64 13.09 20.28
CA ALA A 86 4.88 13.67 19.77
C ALA A 86 5.02 13.49 18.24
N LEU A 87 4.74 12.29 17.72
CA LEU A 87 4.79 12.00 16.27
C LEU A 87 3.80 12.83 15.46
N LEU A 88 2.61 13.11 16.02
CA LEU A 88 1.61 13.95 15.37
C LEU A 88 1.93 15.45 15.49
N ALA A 89 2.59 15.88 16.57
CA ALA A 89 2.96 17.28 16.80
C ALA A 89 4.10 17.77 15.90
N ASP A 90 5.07 16.91 15.58
CA ASP A 90 6.22 17.25 14.72
C ASP A 90 5.80 17.69 13.30
N ARG A 91 4.58 17.33 12.89
CA ARG A 91 3.96 17.76 11.63
C ARG A 91 3.64 19.26 11.55
N ALA A 92 3.63 19.98 12.67
CA ALA A 92 3.40 21.42 12.68
C ALA A 92 4.60 22.23 12.15
N ALA A 93 5.75 21.59 11.95
CA ALA A 93 6.90 22.20 11.26
C ALA A 93 6.65 22.24 9.73
N PRO A 94 6.85 23.39 9.06
CA PRO A 94 6.60 23.50 7.62
C PRO A 94 7.43 22.49 6.81
N ALA A 95 6.76 21.73 5.94
CA ALA A 95 7.38 20.93 4.90
C ALA A 95 8.09 21.87 3.90
N GLY A 96 9.32 22.24 4.21
CA GLY A 96 10.05 23.28 3.50
C GLY A 96 11.39 23.66 4.12
N SER A 97 11.67 23.31 5.38
CA SER A 97 13.05 23.30 5.87
C SER A 97 13.79 22.07 5.34
N ALA A 98 14.03 22.05 4.02
CA ALA A 98 15.11 21.28 3.41
C ALA A 98 16.48 21.89 3.82
N GLY A 99 16.65 22.21 5.10
CA GLY A 99 17.95 22.41 5.69
C GLY A 99 18.69 21.08 5.70
N ARG A 100 20.02 21.15 5.86
CA ARG A 100 20.91 20.00 5.99
C ARG A 100 20.26 18.97 6.93
N ARG A 101 19.96 17.76 6.42
CA ARG A 101 19.39 16.66 7.22
C ARG A 101 20.38 16.35 8.34
N GLY A 102 20.07 16.84 9.54
CA GLY A 102 20.87 16.66 10.74
C GLY A 102 20.94 15.21 11.19
N ALA A 103 21.61 14.97 12.33
CA ALA A 103 21.66 13.66 12.99
C ALA A 103 20.34 13.25 13.70
N ALA A 104 19.29 14.07 13.63
CA ALA A 104 18.00 13.80 14.25
C ALA A 104 17.14 12.85 13.39
N PRO A 105 16.39 11.90 14.00
CA PRO A 105 15.47 11.03 13.28
C PRO A 105 14.39 11.81 12.54
N ASP A 106 13.96 11.30 11.38
CA ASP A 106 12.78 11.80 10.69
C ASP A 106 11.52 11.20 11.33
N LEU A 107 10.88 11.95 12.23
CA LEU A 107 9.68 11.49 12.93
C LEU A 107 8.47 11.33 11.98
N THR A 108 8.46 12.05 10.86
CA THR A 108 7.41 11.95 9.85
C THR A 108 7.43 10.55 9.20
N GLU A 109 8.61 9.99 8.95
CA GLU A 109 8.78 8.64 8.40
C GLU A 109 8.53 7.51 9.40
N LEU A 110 8.46 7.81 10.70
CA LEU A 110 8.21 6.83 11.76
C LEU A 110 6.72 6.65 12.09
N LEU A 111 5.86 7.64 11.80
CA LEU A 111 4.43 7.54 12.07
C LEU A 111 3.75 6.34 11.38
N PRO A 112 3.99 6.02 10.09
CA PRO A 112 3.41 4.83 9.47
C PRO A 112 3.78 3.53 10.20
N GLN A 113 5.04 3.41 10.63
CA GLN A 113 5.55 2.23 11.33
C GLN A 113 4.93 2.09 12.72
N TRP A 114 4.81 3.20 13.44
CA TRP A 114 4.14 3.23 14.74
C TRP A 114 2.68 2.80 14.63
N LEU A 115 1.95 3.31 13.63
CA LEU A 115 0.55 2.95 13.38
C LEU A 115 0.40 1.46 13.04
N ALA A 116 1.28 0.92 12.18
CA ALA A 116 1.28 -0.50 11.85
C ALA A 116 1.53 -1.37 13.10
N ALA A 117 2.49 -0.99 13.95
CA ALA A 117 2.81 -1.72 15.18
C ALA A 117 1.67 -1.67 16.22
N ALA A 118 0.96 -0.55 16.31
CA ALA A 118 -0.20 -0.39 17.18
C ALA A 118 -1.42 -1.19 16.67
N GLU A 119 -1.62 -1.20 15.35
CA GLU A 119 -2.71 -1.94 14.70
C GLU A 119 -2.52 -3.45 14.81
N ALA A 120 -1.29 -3.97 14.59
CA ALA A 120 -0.97 -5.39 14.76
C ALA A 120 -1.22 -5.89 16.21
N ARG A 121 -1.18 -4.97 17.19
CA ARG A 121 -1.51 -5.24 18.60
C ARG A 121 -2.99 -5.01 18.94
N GLY A 122 -3.82 -4.60 17.97
CA GLY A 122 -5.26 -4.41 18.17
C GLY A 122 -5.60 -3.27 19.13
N TYR A 123 -4.85 -2.16 19.08
CA TYR A 123 -5.16 -0.96 19.87
C TYR A 123 -6.13 -0.02 19.16
N ARG A 124 -6.93 0.73 19.93
CA ARG A 124 -7.75 1.85 19.46
C ARG A 124 -7.03 3.19 19.62
N ALA A 125 -7.32 4.13 18.72
CA ALA A 125 -6.85 5.50 18.82
C ALA A 125 -7.43 6.22 20.05
N PRO A 126 -6.62 6.98 20.81
CA PRO A 126 -7.12 7.89 21.85
C PRO A 126 -8.03 8.94 21.23
N ALA A 127 -9.18 9.22 21.86
CA ALA A 127 -10.15 10.17 21.33
C ALA A 127 -9.57 11.57 21.08
N SER A 128 -8.65 12.02 21.94
CA SER A 128 -7.96 13.31 21.81
C SER A 128 -6.96 13.38 20.65
N ALA A 129 -6.49 12.24 20.14
CA ALA A 129 -5.52 12.18 19.04
C ALA A 129 -6.19 12.13 17.65
N LEU A 130 -7.51 11.87 17.59
CA LEU A 130 -8.24 11.70 16.33
C LEU A 130 -8.17 12.91 15.39
N PRO A 131 -8.33 14.17 15.84
CA PRO A 131 -8.21 15.32 14.94
C PRO A 131 -6.84 15.39 14.26
N ALA A 132 -5.76 15.32 15.04
CA ALA A 132 -4.39 15.36 14.52
C ALA A 132 -4.07 14.16 13.62
N LEU A 133 -4.61 12.97 13.92
CA LEU A 133 -4.48 11.79 13.06
C LEU A 133 -5.22 11.95 11.72
N LEU A 134 -6.42 12.53 11.72
CA LEU A 134 -7.18 12.81 10.50
C LEU A 134 -6.53 13.90 9.65
N ASP A 135 -6.01 14.95 10.28
CA ASP A 135 -5.19 15.96 9.58
C ASP A 135 -3.92 15.33 9.01
N ALA A 136 -3.34 14.37 9.73
CA ALA A 136 -2.18 13.64 9.26
C ALA A 136 -2.47 12.83 8.00
N ALA A 137 -3.60 12.12 7.98
CA ALA A 137 -4.09 11.38 6.84
C ALA A 137 -4.55 12.30 5.69
N ARG A 138 -5.04 13.51 5.99
CA ARG A 138 -5.44 14.49 4.97
C ARG A 138 -4.25 14.87 4.10
N ALA A 139 -3.17 15.30 4.75
CA ALA A 139 -2.00 15.82 4.04
C ALA A 139 -0.99 14.74 3.57
N ARG A 140 -1.18 13.46 3.95
CA ARG A 140 -0.39 12.32 3.45
C ARG A 140 -1.29 11.18 2.98
N THR A 141 -1.49 11.08 1.67
CA THR A 141 -2.41 10.11 1.06
C THR A 141 -1.96 8.66 1.31
N ASP A 142 -0.66 8.40 1.31
CA ASP A 142 -0.02 7.13 1.64
C ASP A 142 -0.37 6.63 3.05
N LEU A 143 -0.55 7.54 4.00
CA LEU A 143 -0.86 7.24 5.40
C LEU A 143 -2.34 6.87 5.62
N ARG A 144 -3.23 7.27 4.71
CA ARG A 144 -4.69 7.18 4.91
C ARG A 144 -5.17 5.79 5.31
N PRO A 145 -4.79 4.69 4.63
CA PRO A 145 -5.30 3.37 4.97
C PRO A 145 -4.97 2.97 6.42
N LEU A 146 -3.72 3.15 6.84
CA LEU A 146 -3.26 2.84 8.20
C LEU A 146 -3.89 3.77 9.25
N ALA A 147 -3.92 5.07 8.98
CA ALA A 147 -4.50 6.05 9.89
C ALA A 147 -6.01 5.84 10.10
N LEU A 148 -6.76 5.54 9.04
CA LEU A 148 -8.20 5.31 9.15
C LEU A 148 -8.53 4.00 9.87
N ARG A 149 -7.78 2.92 9.60
CA ARG A 149 -7.87 1.66 10.37
C ARG A 149 -7.61 1.90 11.86
N PHE A 150 -6.57 2.66 12.20
CA PHE A 150 -6.25 2.97 13.59
C PHE A 150 -7.30 3.89 14.24
N ALA A 151 -7.76 4.92 13.52
CA ALA A 151 -8.79 5.86 13.97
C ALA A 151 -10.12 5.17 14.32
N GLY A 152 -10.44 4.08 13.61
CA GLY A 152 -11.58 3.22 13.90
C GLY A 152 -12.94 3.90 13.77
N PRO A 153 -14.00 3.29 14.33
CA PRO A 153 -15.37 3.77 14.19
C PRO A 153 -15.55 5.22 14.66
N ARG A 154 -14.86 5.62 15.74
CA ARG A 154 -14.94 6.99 16.27
C ARG A 154 -14.28 8.01 15.34
N GLY A 155 -13.16 7.65 14.69
CA GLY A 155 -12.53 8.52 13.71
C GLY A 155 -13.40 8.75 12.48
N ILE A 156 -14.05 7.70 11.97
CA ILE A 156 -14.99 7.78 10.85
C ILE A 156 -16.22 8.61 11.23
N TRP A 157 -16.79 8.37 12.41
CA TRP A 157 -17.88 9.18 12.97
C TRP A 157 -17.47 10.66 13.04
N LEU A 158 -16.29 10.96 13.57
CA LEU A 158 -15.78 12.33 13.69
C LEU A 158 -15.61 13.01 12.33
N ALA A 159 -15.14 12.26 11.32
CA ALA A 159 -15.01 12.75 9.95
C ALA A 159 -16.37 13.13 9.32
N GLY A 160 -17.46 12.50 9.75
CA GLY A 160 -18.84 12.88 9.36
C GLY A 160 -19.23 14.31 9.74
N HIS A 161 -18.55 14.89 10.74
CA HIS A 161 -18.84 16.23 11.26
C HIS A 161 -17.91 17.33 10.74
N ASN A 162 -16.89 17.00 9.95
CA ASN A 162 -15.95 17.98 9.40
C ASN A 162 -15.75 17.79 7.89
N ALA A 163 -16.04 18.83 7.12
CA ALA A 163 -15.92 18.80 5.66
C ALA A 163 -14.49 18.49 5.17
N GLU A 164 -13.46 18.90 5.92
CA GLU A 164 -12.05 18.68 5.57
C GLU A 164 -11.63 17.20 5.68
N TRP A 165 -12.35 16.42 6.47
CA TRP A 165 -12.07 15.00 6.69
C TRP A 165 -12.96 14.07 5.86
N ARG A 166 -13.77 14.61 4.93
CA ARG A 166 -14.63 13.82 4.04
C ARG A 166 -13.90 12.74 3.24
N PHE A 167 -12.59 12.87 3.01
CA PHE A 167 -11.80 11.81 2.38
C PHE A 167 -11.85 10.49 3.19
N ALA A 168 -11.98 10.57 4.51
CA ALA A 168 -12.11 9.43 5.40
C ALA A 168 -13.42 8.65 5.18
N LEU A 169 -14.41 9.27 4.55
CA LEU A 169 -15.69 8.65 4.19
C LEU A 169 -15.68 8.10 2.76
N ARG A 170 -14.76 8.57 1.90
CA ARG A 170 -14.65 8.16 0.47
C ARG A 170 -13.60 7.09 0.24
N GLY A 171 -12.49 7.16 0.95
CA GLY A 171 -11.33 6.27 0.81
C GLY A 171 -11.48 4.95 1.55
N THR A 172 -12.67 4.67 2.05
CA THR A 172 -12.96 3.50 2.85
C THR A 172 -13.99 2.66 2.12
N ALA A 173 -13.49 1.79 1.25
CA ALA A 173 -14.11 0.47 1.09
C ALA A 173 -14.10 -0.33 2.44
N ALA A 174 -13.53 0.26 3.50
CA ALA A 174 -13.52 -0.16 4.89
C ALA A 174 -14.29 0.80 5.86
N GLY A 175 -15.26 1.58 5.39
CA GLY A 175 -15.84 2.69 6.20
C GLY A 175 -17.32 3.00 5.96
N THR A 176 -17.98 2.30 5.05
CA THR A 176 -19.07 1.46 5.56
C THR A 176 -18.41 0.36 6.38
N ALA A 177 -18.82 0.19 7.65
CA ALA A 177 -18.41 -1.00 8.39
C ALA A 177 -18.86 -2.18 7.52
N LEU A 178 -17.91 -2.85 6.85
CA LEU A 178 -18.24 -4.04 6.09
C LEU A 178 -18.95 -4.97 7.07
N PRO A 179 -20.08 -5.55 6.66
CA PRO A 179 -20.76 -6.50 7.52
C PRO A 179 -19.76 -7.60 7.91
N ALA A 180 -19.90 -8.11 9.13
CA ALA A 180 -19.16 -9.29 9.53
C ALA A 180 -19.40 -10.37 8.46
N PRO A 181 -18.36 -11.06 7.93
CA PRO A 181 -18.55 -12.05 6.88
C PRO A 181 -19.59 -13.14 7.22
N GLY A 182 -19.79 -13.45 8.51
CA GLY A 182 -20.81 -14.38 9.00
C GLY A 182 -22.25 -13.81 9.07
N ASP A 183 -22.45 -12.50 8.90
CA ASP A 183 -23.78 -11.88 8.83
C ASP A 183 -24.31 -11.92 7.39
N GLY A 184 -24.82 -13.08 6.99
CA GLY A 184 -25.28 -13.33 5.62
C GLY A 184 -26.36 -12.33 5.14
N HIS A 185 -27.19 -11.80 6.03
CA HIS A 185 -28.22 -10.82 5.65
C HIS A 185 -27.59 -9.45 5.35
N ALA A 186 -26.68 -8.99 6.20
CA ALA A 186 -25.99 -7.72 5.96
C ALA A 186 -25.03 -7.80 4.76
N VAL A 187 -24.38 -8.96 4.54
CA VAL A 187 -23.58 -9.25 3.34
C VAL A 187 -24.44 -9.12 2.08
N ARG A 188 -25.60 -9.79 2.01
CA ARG A 188 -26.49 -9.71 0.83
C ARG A 188 -26.98 -8.29 0.56
N ARG A 189 -27.43 -7.57 1.59
CA ARG A 189 -27.86 -6.17 1.42
C ARG A 189 -26.76 -5.30 0.83
N LEU A 190 -25.53 -5.38 1.35
CA LEU A 190 -24.42 -4.59 0.81
C LEU A 190 -24.02 -5.05 -0.61
N TRP A 191 -24.16 -6.35 -0.92
CA TRP A 191 -23.91 -6.86 -2.26
C TRP A 191 -24.90 -6.32 -3.30
N GLU A 192 -26.19 -6.23 -2.93
CA GLU A 192 -27.28 -5.79 -3.80
C GLU A 192 -27.38 -4.26 -3.93
N GLU A 193 -27.18 -3.54 -2.83
CA GLU A 193 -27.42 -2.09 -2.74
C GLU A 193 -26.13 -1.25 -2.77
N GLY A 194 -24.99 -1.89 -2.50
CA GLY A 194 -23.71 -1.21 -2.32
C GLY A 194 -23.11 -0.68 -3.61
N LEU A 195 -22.26 0.34 -3.46
CA LEU A 195 -21.45 0.85 -4.56
C LEU A 195 -20.43 -0.22 -5.00
N PHE A 196 -20.00 -0.15 -6.26
CA PHE A 196 -19.05 -1.10 -6.83
C PHE A 196 -17.79 -1.32 -5.96
N ALA A 197 -17.18 -0.24 -5.46
CA ALA A 197 -16.00 -0.34 -4.59
C ALA A 197 -16.29 -1.05 -3.26
N GLU A 198 -17.50 -0.88 -2.71
CA GLU A 198 -17.94 -1.57 -1.50
C GLU A 198 -18.19 -3.05 -1.77
N ARG A 199 -18.76 -3.38 -2.92
CA ARG A 199 -18.96 -4.77 -3.36
C ARG A 199 -17.63 -5.51 -3.56
N VAL A 200 -16.63 -4.87 -4.16
CA VAL A 200 -15.27 -5.46 -4.31
C VAL A 200 -14.62 -5.72 -2.95
N ALA A 201 -14.69 -4.76 -2.02
CA ALA A 201 -14.13 -4.94 -0.69
C ALA A 201 -14.92 -5.96 0.16
N LEU A 202 -16.25 -5.99 0.03
CA LEU A 202 -17.10 -7.00 0.62
C LEU A 202 -16.72 -8.39 0.12
N LEU A 203 -16.60 -8.57 -1.21
CA LEU A 203 -16.22 -9.85 -1.81
C LEU A 203 -14.85 -10.29 -1.31
N GLY A 204 -13.87 -9.39 -1.23
CA GLY A 204 -12.55 -9.67 -0.65
C GLY A 204 -12.62 -10.08 0.83
N SER A 205 -13.47 -9.42 1.63
CA SER A 205 -13.68 -9.74 3.05
C SER A 205 -14.34 -11.10 3.24
N VAL A 206 -15.39 -11.40 2.47
CA VAL A 206 -16.06 -12.70 2.47
C VAL A 206 -15.09 -13.78 2.01
N ARG A 207 -14.32 -13.54 0.94
CA ARG A 207 -13.34 -14.49 0.40
C ARG A 207 -12.26 -14.87 1.41
N ALA A 208 -11.76 -13.90 2.17
CA ALA A 208 -10.78 -14.15 3.23
C ALA A 208 -11.33 -15.00 4.39
N HIS A 209 -12.65 -15.03 4.58
CA HIS A 209 -13.31 -15.81 5.63
C HIS A 209 -13.83 -17.16 5.16
N ASP A 210 -14.59 -17.16 4.06
CA ASP A 210 -15.18 -18.33 3.42
C ASP A 210 -15.04 -18.18 1.87
N PRO A 211 -14.02 -18.82 1.29
CA PRO A 211 -13.78 -18.85 -0.14
C PRO A 211 -15.00 -19.26 -0.98
N ALA A 212 -15.74 -20.27 -0.52
CA ALA A 212 -16.88 -20.83 -1.24
C ALA A 212 -18.09 -19.88 -1.21
N ALA A 213 -18.34 -19.22 -0.07
CA ALA A 213 -19.39 -18.21 0.04
C ALA A 213 -19.16 -17.02 -0.91
N ALA A 214 -17.90 -16.59 -1.09
CA ALA A 214 -17.58 -15.52 -2.03
C ALA A 214 -17.89 -15.90 -3.49
N VAL A 215 -17.53 -17.12 -3.91
CA VAL A 215 -17.86 -17.63 -5.25
C VAL A 215 -19.37 -17.79 -5.44
N ALA A 216 -20.09 -18.24 -4.41
CA ALA A 216 -21.54 -18.33 -4.45
C ALA A 216 -22.17 -16.94 -4.63
N LEU A 217 -21.77 -15.95 -3.83
CA LEU A 217 -22.24 -14.56 -3.92
C LEU A 217 -21.99 -13.96 -5.31
N LEU A 218 -20.78 -14.15 -5.86
CA LEU A 218 -20.44 -13.67 -7.20
C LEU A 218 -21.24 -14.38 -8.29
N SER A 219 -21.47 -15.69 -8.13
CA SER A 219 -22.22 -16.50 -9.11
C SER A 219 -23.66 -16.05 -9.28
N GLU A 220 -24.29 -15.52 -8.23
CA GLU A 220 -25.68 -15.04 -8.25
C GLU A 220 -25.90 -13.89 -9.25
N THR A 221 -24.96 -12.95 -9.33
CA THR A 221 -25.12 -11.74 -10.17
C THR A 221 -24.22 -11.72 -11.41
N TRP A 222 -23.34 -12.73 -11.60
CA TRP A 222 -22.34 -12.76 -12.68
C TRP A 222 -22.88 -12.41 -14.07
N ARG A 223 -24.05 -12.95 -14.43
CA ARG A 223 -24.64 -12.73 -15.76
C ARG A 223 -25.13 -11.29 -15.98
N THR A 224 -25.48 -10.57 -14.92
CA THR A 224 -25.99 -9.20 -14.98
C THR A 224 -24.89 -8.15 -14.84
N GLU A 225 -23.73 -8.51 -14.30
CA GLU A 225 -22.59 -7.59 -14.18
C GLU A 225 -22.05 -7.12 -15.54
N ARG A 226 -21.51 -5.90 -15.56
CA ARG A 226 -20.78 -5.36 -16.71
C ARG A 226 -19.43 -6.05 -16.83
N ALA A 227 -18.85 -6.05 -18.04
CA ALA A 227 -17.58 -6.74 -18.30
C ALA A 227 -16.42 -6.22 -17.45
N GLU A 228 -16.36 -4.91 -17.20
CA GLU A 228 -15.34 -4.28 -16.35
C GLU A 228 -15.50 -4.70 -14.88
N ASP A 229 -16.74 -4.73 -14.38
CA ASP A 229 -17.04 -5.15 -13.01
C ASP A 229 -16.69 -6.63 -12.81
N ARG A 230 -17.06 -7.49 -13.76
CA ARG A 230 -16.69 -8.91 -13.78
C ARG A 230 -15.19 -9.12 -13.70
N LEU A 231 -14.41 -8.34 -14.44
CA LEU A 231 -12.95 -8.44 -14.43
C LEU A 231 -12.39 -8.17 -13.02
N MET A 232 -12.88 -7.13 -12.34
CA MET A 232 -12.44 -6.78 -10.99
C MET A 232 -12.90 -7.78 -9.92
N PHE A 233 -14.11 -8.33 -10.05
CA PHE A 233 -14.58 -9.39 -9.15
C PHE A 233 -13.78 -10.69 -9.35
N LEU A 234 -13.46 -11.03 -10.59
CA LEU A 234 -12.64 -12.19 -10.92
C LEU A 234 -11.21 -12.02 -10.37
N ASP A 235 -10.62 -10.82 -10.46
CA ASP A 235 -9.32 -10.50 -9.87
C ASP A 235 -9.30 -10.69 -8.34
N SER A 236 -10.45 -10.44 -7.68
CA SER A 236 -10.58 -10.65 -6.22
C SER A 236 -10.44 -12.12 -5.81
N LEU A 237 -10.67 -13.08 -6.73
CA LEU A 237 -10.52 -14.51 -6.46
C LEU A 237 -9.06 -14.97 -6.36
N ARG A 238 -8.08 -14.14 -6.75
CA ARG A 238 -6.65 -14.44 -6.55
C ARG A 238 -6.32 -14.73 -5.08
N THR A 239 -7.02 -14.05 -4.16
CA THR A 239 -6.82 -14.27 -2.73
C THR A 239 -7.45 -15.59 -2.31
N GLY A 240 -6.64 -16.50 -1.78
CA GLY A 240 -7.08 -17.82 -1.34
C GLY A 240 -7.58 -18.71 -2.48
N LEU A 241 -7.10 -18.48 -3.71
CA LEU A 241 -7.44 -19.30 -4.89
C LEU A 241 -7.21 -20.80 -4.60
N SER A 242 -8.17 -21.63 -5.01
CA SER A 242 -8.16 -23.08 -4.73
C SER A 242 -8.90 -23.87 -5.82
N ASP A 243 -8.72 -25.19 -5.83
CA ASP A 243 -9.40 -26.08 -6.78
C ASP A 243 -10.94 -25.98 -6.72
N ALA A 244 -11.51 -25.54 -5.59
CA ALA A 244 -12.94 -25.31 -5.46
C ALA A 244 -13.47 -24.18 -6.37
N ASP A 245 -12.60 -23.31 -6.87
CA ASP A 245 -12.97 -22.20 -7.76
C ASP A 245 -13.06 -22.63 -9.23
N GLU A 246 -12.47 -23.78 -9.59
CA GLU A 246 -12.39 -24.25 -10.97
C GLU A 246 -13.75 -24.28 -11.69
N PRO A 247 -14.84 -24.82 -11.12
CA PRO A 247 -16.14 -24.85 -11.80
C PRO A 247 -16.69 -23.46 -12.15
N PHE A 248 -16.37 -22.43 -11.35
CA PHE A 248 -16.76 -21.06 -11.65
C PHE A 248 -15.86 -20.46 -12.74
N LEU A 249 -14.55 -20.65 -12.63
CA LEU A 249 -13.58 -20.12 -13.59
C LEU A 249 -13.72 -20.75 -14.98
N ASP A 250 -14.02 -22.05 -15.07
CA ASP A 250 -14.27 -22.75 -16.33
C ASP A 250 -15.48 -22.15 -17.06
N ARG A 251 -16.56 -21.82 -16.34
CA ARG A 251 -17.68 -21.06 -16.92
C ARG A 251 -17.26 -19.67 -17.39
N ALA A 252 -16.36 -19.00 -16.66
CA ALA A 252 -15.85 -17.68 -17.02
C ALA A 252 -14.95 -17.71 -18.27
N LEU A 253 -14.36 -18.85 -18.66
CA LEU A 253 -13.66 -19.02 -19.94
C LEU A 253 -14.59 -18.81 -21.15
N SER A 254 -15.90 -18.96 -20.98
CA SER A 254 -16.89 -18.73 -22.04
C SER A 254 -17.46 -17.30 -22.02
N ASP A 255 -16.88 -16.37 -21.25
CA ASP A 255 -17.37 -14.98 -21.19
C ASP A 255 -17.20 -14.26 -22.53
N ARG A 256 -18.14 -13.37 -22.87
CA ARG A 256 -18.07 -12.54 -24.08
C ARG A 256 -16.85 -11.60 -24.09
N SER A 257 -16.39 -11.14 -22.93
CA SER A 257 -15.25 -10.23 -22.80
C SER A 257 -13.94 -10.98 -22.89
N ARG A 258 -13.07 -10.56 -23.82
CA ARG A 258 -11.72 -11.13 -23.96
C ARG A 258 -10.90 -11.02 -22.67
N ASN A 259 -10.98 -9.89 -21.96
CA ASN A 259 -10.21 -9.68 -20.74
C ASN A 259 -10.70 -10.58 -19.60
N VAL A 260 -12.01 -10.83 -19.50
CA VAL A 260 -12.56 -11.75 -18.50
C VAL A 260 -12.11 -13.18 -18.78
N ARG A 261 -12.15 -13.62 -20.05
CA ARG A 261 -11.62 -14.95 -20.43
C ARG A 261 -10.14 -15.10 -20.13
N ALA A 262 -9.34 -14.08 -20.47
CA ALA A 262 -7.91 -14.09 -20.22
C ALA A 262 -7.59 -14.20 -18.73
N THR A 263 -8.26 -13.42 -17.87
CA THR A 263 -8.08 -13.52 -16.41
C THR A 263 -8.59 -14.85 -15.87
N ALA A 264 -9.67 -15.42 -16.40
CA ALA A 264 -10.16 -16.74 -15.98
C ALA A 264 -9.15 -17.85 -16.32
N ALA A 265 -8.60 -17.82 -17.54
CA ALA A 265 -7.55 -18.73 -17.97
C ALA A 265 -6.28 -18.57 -17.14
N GLU A 266 -5.92 -17.33 -16.80
CA GLU A 266 -4.80 -17.01 -15.95
C GLU A 266 -4.94 -17.64 -14.55
N LEU A 267 -6.12 -17.51 -13.92
CA LEU A 267 -6.41 -18.09 -12.61
C LEU A 267 -6.43 -19.61 -12.65
N LEU A 268 -7.03 -20.20 -13.69
CA LEU A 268 -7.01 -21.66 -13.88
C LEU A 268 -5.58 -22.19 -14.08
N SER A 269 -4.72 -21.44 -14.78
CA SER A 269 -3.31 -21.81 -14.95
C SER A 269 -2.48 -21.67 -13.66
N ALA A 270 -2.99 -20.94 -12.66
CA ALA A 270 -2.42 -20.90 -11.32
C ALA A 270 -2.85 -22.08 -10.44
N LEU A 271 -3.79 -22.92 -10.91
CA LEU A 271 -4.25 -24.15 -10.28
C LEU A 271 -3.66 -25.36 -11.04
N PRO A 272 -2.55 -25.96 -10.57
CA PRO A 272 -1.88 -27.05 -11.28
C PRO A 272 -2.78 -28.27 -11.55
N GLY A 273 -3.78 -28.50 -10.70
CA GLY A 273 -4.76 -29.59 -10.84
C GLY A 273 -5.90 -29.31 -11.82
N SER A 274 -6.03 -28.09 -12.34
CA SER A 274 -7.17 -27.73 -13.20
C SER A 274 -7.12 -28.44 -14.56
N ALA A 275 -8.29 -28.71 -15.12
CA ALA A 275 -8.43 -29.30 -16.44
C ALA A 275 -7.80 -28.42 -17.54
N LEU A 276 -7.84 -27.09 -17.38
CA LEU A 276 -7.14 -26.17 -18.28
C LEU A 276 -5.62 -26.36 -18.21
N ALA A 277 -5.06 -26.37 -17.00
CA ALA A 277 -3.63 -26.52 -16.81
C ALA A 277 -3.14 -27.87 -17.36
N GLY A 278 -3.91 -28.96 -17.18
CA GLY A 278 -3.63 -30.26 -17.79
C GLY A 278 -3.61 -30.23 -19.33
N ARG A 279 -4.54 -29.51 -19.97
CA ARG A 279 -4.53 -29.32 -21.44
C ARG A 279 -3.31 -28.52 -21.89
N MET A 280 -2.92 -27.49 -21.13
CA MET A 280 -1.72 -26.70 -21.42
C MET A 280 -0.45 -27.52 -21.22
N ALA A 281 -0.40 -28.39 -20.21
CA ALA A 281 0.69 -29.34 -19.98
C ALA A 281 0.91 -30.27 -21.19
N ALA A 282 -0.17 -30.86 -21.71
CA ALA A 282 -0.09 -31.76 -22.86
C ALA A 282 0.46 -31.04 -24.09
N ARG A 283 -0.04 -29.84 -24.40
CA ARG A 283 0.43 -29.02 -25.53
C ARG A 283 1.88 -28.55 -25.35
N ALA A 284 2.24 -28.09 -24.16
CA ALA A 284 3.60 -27.66 -23.86
C ALA A 284 4.59 -28.84 -23.96
N ALA A 285 4.17 -30.05 -23.54
CA ALA A 285 4.96 -31.26 -23.67
C ALA A 285 5.15 -31.67 -25.14
N GLU A 286 4.17 -31.48 -26.02
CA GLU A 286 4.36 -31.70 -27.47
C GLU A 286 5.43 -30.77 -28.06
N CYS A 287 5.48 -29.52 -27.59
CA CYS A 287 6.45 -28.53 -28.06
C CYS A 287 7.84 -28.69 -27.46
N VAL A 288 7.96 -29.16 -26.22
CA VAL A 288 9.22 -29.15 -25.47
C VAL A 288 9.56 -30.56 -25.01
N GLY A 289 10.72 -31.05 -25.40
CA GLY A 289 11.18 -32.39 -25.07
C GLY A 289 12.69 -32.49 -24.91
N LEU A 290 13.14 -33.65 -24.44
CA LEU A 290 14.56 -33.95 -24.35
C LEU A 290 15.08 -34.41 -25.72
N ASP A 291 16.10 -33.75 -26.25
CA ASP A 291 16.86 -34.28 -27.39
C ASP A 291 17.71 -35.45 -26.91
N ARG A 292 17.33 -36.67 -27.33
CA ARG A 292 18.06 -37.90 -27.02
C ARG A 292 19.11 -38.26 -28.08
N THR A 293 19.18 -37.50 -29.17
CA THR A 293 20.10 -37.71 -30.27
C THR A 293 21.39 -36.90 -30.11
N ALA A 294 21.32 -35.79 -29.36
CA ALA A 294 22.50 -35.03 -28.97
C ALA A 294 23.42 -35.81 -28.02
N ALA A 295 24.73 -35.63 -28.19
CA ALA A 295 25.75 -36.25 -27.33
C ALA A 295 25.66 -35.78 -25.87
N VAL A 296 25.12 -34.58 -25.64
CA VAL A 296 24.80 -34.02 -24.32
C VAL A 296 23.30 -33.79 -24.28
N ALA A 297 22.67 -34.14 -23.16
CA ALA A 297 21.25 -33.90 -22.96
C ALA A 297 20.91 -32.42 -23.15
N ALA A 298 20.01 -32.13 -24.08
CA ALA A 298 19.58 -30.78 -24.44
C ALA A 298 18.05 -30.74 -24.57
N ILE A 299 17.48 -29.54 -24.49
CA ILE A 299 16.07 -29.31 -24.76
C ILE A 299 15.89 -29.07 -26.26
N ALA A 300 15.07 -29.92 -26.89
CA ALA A 300 14.55 -29.71 -28.23
C ALA A 300 13.19 -29.00 -28.13
N VAL A 301 12.98 -28.01 -29.00
CA VAL A 301 11.75 -27.23 -29.05
C VAL A 301 11.19 -27.24 -30.47
N GLU A 302 9.95 -27.70 -30.60
CA GLU A 302 9.12 -27.53 -31.78
C GLU A 302 7.96 -26.58 -31.43
N ALA A 303 8.19 -25.28 -31.64
CA ALA A 303 7.21 -24.26 -31.33
C ALA A 303 5.94 -24.38 -32.21
N PRO A 304 4.74 -24.01 -31.73
CA PRO A 304 3.51 -24.10 -32.51
C PRO A 304 3.60 -23.32 -33.83
N HIS A 305 3.08 -23.90 -34.92
CA HIS A 305 3.03 -23.25 -36.23
C HIS A 305 1.86 -22.27 -36.38
N ALA A 306 0.83 -22.40 -35.56
CA ALA A 306 -0.34 -21.53 -35.55
C ALA A 306 -0.98 -21.50 -34.15
N CYS A 307 -1.71 -20.43 -33.84
CA CYS A 307 -2.61 -20.40 -32.70
C CYS A 307 -3.98 -20.90 -33.12
N ASP A 308 -4.39 -22.08 -32.64
CA ASP A 308 -5.69 -22.66 -32.96
C ASP A 308 -6.82 -22.12 -32.04
N ALA A 309 -8.07 -22.46 -32.37
CA ALA A 309 -9.23 -22.01 -31.61
C ALA A 309 -9.31 -22.60 -30.18
N GLU A 310 -8.60 -23.69 -29.89
CA GLU A 310 -8.50 -24.24 -28.54
C GLU A 310 -7.49 -23.48 -27.69
N MET A 311 -6.36 -23.08 -28.28
CA MET A 311 -5.38 -22.21 -27.66
C MET A 311 -6.02 -20.87 -27.29
N GLU A 312 -6.78 -20.26 -28.21
CA GLU A 312 -7.50 -19.01 -27.91
C GLU A 312 -8.55 -19.19 -26.80
N ARG A 313 -9.28 -20.32 -26.79
CA ARG A 313 -10.21 -20.66 -25.71
C ARG A 313 -9.49 -20.90 -24.38
N ALA A 314 -8.26 -21.37 -24.42
CA ALA A 314 -7.40 -21.56 -23.27
C ALA A 314 -6.71 -20.26 -22.79
N GLY A 315 -7.02 -19.11 -23.41
CA GLY A 315 -6.49 -17.81 -23.02
C GLY A 315 -5.19 -17.42 -23.71
N VAL A 316 -4.69 -18.22 -24.67
CA VAL A 316 -3.54 -17.84 -25.49
C VAL A 316 -3.93 -16.68 -26.40
N VAL A 317 -3.15 -15.61 -26.33
CA VAL A 317 -3.34 -14.43 -27.18
C VAL A 317 -2.70 -14.71 -28.54
N PRO A 318 -3.46 -14.65 -29.66
CA PRO A 318 -2.95 -15.03 -30.98
C PRO A 318 -1.95 -14.01 -31.53
N THR A 319 -2.20 -12.71 -31.34
CA THR A 319 -1.33 -11.64 -31.89
C THR A 319 -0.15 -11.36 -30.97
N ALA A 320 1.06 -11.56 -31.47
CA ALA A 320 2.28 -11.21 -30.75
C ALA A 320 2.47 -9.68 -30.64
N PRO A 321 3.06 -9.18 -29.54
CA PRO A 321 3.50 -7.79 -29.46
C PRO A 321 4.53 -7.46 -30.53
N SER A 322 4.62 -6.18 -30.91
CA SER A 322 5.60 -5.70 -31.88
C SER A 322 7.03 -6.08 -31.47
N GLY A 323 7.80 -6.62 -32.42
CA GLY A 323 9.20 -7.04 -32.19
C GLY A 323 9.37 -8.45 -31.64
N ARG A 324 8.29 -9.21 -31.42
CA ARG A 324 8.34 -10.61 -30.97
C ARG A 324 7.85 -11.56 -32.06
N GLY A 325 8.56 -12.66 -32.27
CA GLY A 325 8.13 -13.71 -33.21
C GLY A 325 6.90 -14.46 -32.69
N GLU A 326 5.92 -14.71 -33.56
CA GLU A 326 4.65 -15.34 -33.19
C GLU A 326 4.84 -16.75 -32.57
N ARG A 327 5.72 -17.57 -33.14
CA ARG A 327 6.03 -18.91 -32.63
C ARG A 327 6.56 -18.88 -31.19
N SER A 328 7.48 -17.96 -30.91
CA SER A 328 8.03 -17.74 -29.57
C SER A 328 6.98 -17.22 -28.60
N TRP A 329 6.12 -16.31 -29.07
CA TRP A 329 5.01 -15.79 -28.28
C TRP A 329 3.99 -16.87 -27.88
N TRP A 330 3.62 -17.77 -28.79
CA TRP A 330 2.70 -18.87 -28.47
C TRP A 330 3.35 -19.91 -27.58
N LEU A 331 4.59 -20.31 -27.87
CA LEU A 331 5.35 -21.24 -27.03
C LEU A 331 5.46 -20.72 -25.59
N GLY A 332 5.86 -19.46 -25.43
CA GLY A 332 6.03 -18.86 -24.11
C GLY A 332 4.75 -18.87 -23.28
N GLN A 333 3.59 -18.65 -23.92
CA GLN A 333 2.29 -18.72 -23.25
C GLN A 333 1.89 -20.16 -22.87
N LEU A 334 2.17 -21.14 -23.73
CA LEU A 334 1.89 -22.55 -23.42
C LEU A 334 2.76 -23.06 -22.25
N VAL A 335 4.05 -22.74 -22.28
CA VAL A 335 5.00 -23.13 -21.22
C VAL A 335 4.66 -22.43 -19.90
N GLU A 336 4.26 -21.16 -19.95
CA GLU A 336 3.84 -20.39 -18.77
C GLU A 336 2.55 -20.93 -18.14
N ALA A 337 1.62 -21.43 -18.96
CA ALA A 337 0.33 -21.94 -18.51
C ALA A 337 0.39 -23.42 -18.05
N ALA A 338 1.48 -24.13 -18.34
CA ALA A 338 1.67 -25.51 -17.94
C ALA A 338 2.06 -25.62 -16.44
N PRO A 339 1.52 -26.60 -15.69
CA PRO A 339 1.99 -26.97 -14.37
C PRO A 339 3.49 -27.25 -14.36
N LEU A 340 4.22 -26.65 -13.43
CA LEU A 340 5.67 -26.83 -13.33
C LEU A 340 6.07 -28.29 -13.02
N ALA A 341 5.19 -29.04 -12.35
CA ALA A 341 5.34 -30.46 -12.10
C ALA A 341 5.42 -31.33 -13.37
N THR A 342 5.02 -30.80 -14.53
CA THR A 342 5.11 -31.50 -15.83
C THR A 342 6.56 -31.73 -16.26
N TRP A 343 7.44 -30.79 -15.94
CA TRP A 343 8.78 -30.72 -16.54
C TRP A 343 9.74 -31.80 -16.03
N PRO A 344 9.81 -32.13 -14.73
CA PRO A 344 10.68 -33.21 -14.24
C PRO A 344 10.48 -34.52 -15.00
N GLU A 345 9.25 -34.99 -15.14
CA GLU A 345 8.94 -36.22 -15.89
C GLU A 345 9.26 -36.05 -17.39
N ARG A 346 8.80 -34.94 -18.00
CA ARG A 346 8.99 -34.69 -19.44
C ARG A 346 10.47 -34.62 -19.82
N LEU A 347 11.31 -34.12 -18.94
CA LEU A 347 12.74 -33.90 -19.14
C LEU A 347 13.59 -34.93 -18.39
N GLY A 348 13.07 -36.15 -18.21
CA GLY A 348 13.87 -37.32 -17.83
C GLY A 348 14.14 -37.49 -16.33
N GLY A 349 13.20 -37.12 -15.48
CA GLY A 349 13.27 -37.24 -14.02
C GLY A 349 14.19 -36.21 -13.35
N ARG A 350 14.53 -35.12 -14.04
CA ARG A 350 15.46 -34.09 -13.56
C ARG A 350 14.81 -33.17 -12.53
N THR A 351 15.63 -32.66 -11.62
CA THR A 351 15.27 -31.58 -10.70
C THR A 351 15.10 -30.24 -11.45
N PRO A 352 14.39 -29.26 -10.87
CA PRO A 352 14.28 -27.92 -11.47
C PRO A 352 15.64 -27.30 -11.81
N GLU A 353 16.64 -27.45 -10.92
CA GLU A 353 18.00 -26.95 -11.12
C GLU A 353 18.68 -27.60 -12.33
N GLU A 354 18.56 -28.92 -12.47
CA GLU A 354 19.11 -29.65 -13.61
C GLU A 354 18.40 -29.28 -14.92
N ILE A 355 17.09 -29.05 -14.88
CA ILE A 355 16.30 -28.62 -16.05
C ILE A 355 16.73 -27.23 -16.52
N VAL A 356 16.82 -26.27 -15.60
CA VAL A 356 17.22 -24.89 -15.92
C VAL A 356 18.65 -24.84 -16.49
N ALA A 357 19.52 -25.77 -16.08
CA ALA A 357 20.88 -25.91 -16.58
C ALA A 357 21.00 -26.60 -17.96
N LEU A 358 19.94 -27.23 -18.47
CA LEU A 358 19.98 -27.86 -19.79
C LEU A 358 20.14 -26.81 -20.89
N PRO A 359 21.05 -27.00 -21.86
CA PRO A 359 21.09 -26.16 -23.04
C PRO A 359 19.82 -26.39 -23.86
N ALA A 360 19.24 -25.31 -24.40
CA ALA A 360 18.17 -25.39 -25.38
C ALA A 360 18.72 -25.05 -26.77
N ALA A 361 18.37 -25.86 -27.76
CA ALA A 361 18.76 -25.62 -29.15
C ALA A 361 18.18 -24.29 -29.67
N ASP A 362 18.74 -23.78 -30.76
CA ASP A 362 18.19 -22.67 -31.57
C ASP A 362 17.85 -21.37 -30.81
N GLY A 363 18.47 -21.14 -29.64
CA GLY A 363 18.26 -19.93 -28.84
C GLY A 363 16.96 -19.90 -28.04
N TRP A 364 16.28 -21.05 -27.86
CA TRP A 364 15.02 -21.13 -27.12
C TRP A 364 15.15 -20.97 -25.59
N GLY A 365 16.38 -21.00 -25.06
CA GLY A 365 16.65 -21.00 -23.62
C GLY A 365 16.00 -19.83 -22.90
N ASP A 366 16.20 -18.60 -23.40
CA ASP A 366 15.68 -17.38 -22.78
C ASP A 366 14.14 -17.37 -22.74
N GLU A 367 13.47 -17.87 -23.78
CA GLU A 367 12.00 -17.93 -23.83
C GLU A 367 11.46 -18.95 -22.83
N LEU A 368 12.06 -20.14 -22.76
CA LEU A 368 11.68 -21.18 -21.80
C LEU A 368 11.86 -20.69 -20.36
N HIS A 369 13.02 -20.10 -20.08
CA HIS A 369 13.35 -19.55 -18.78
C HIS A 369 12.39 -18.44 -18.37
N ALA A 370 12.10 -17.49 -19.26
CA ALA A 370 11.15 -16.42 -18.99
C ALA A 370 9.73 -16.98 -18.73
N ALA A 371 9.31 -18.01 -19.47
CA ALA A 371 8.03 -18.68 -19.26
C ALA A 371 7.98 -19.42 -17.91
N TRP A 372 9.03 -20.15 -17.54
CA TRP A 372 9.14 -20.80 -16.24
C TRP A 372 9.20 -19.81 -15.08
N CYS A 373 9.84 -18.65 -15.25
CA CYS A 373 9.82 -17.57 -14.26
C CYS A 373 8.39 -17.10 -13.98
N ARG A 374 7.59 -16.86 -15.04
CA ARG A 374 6.19 -16.46 -14.88
C ARG A 374 5.34 -17.58 -14.28
N ALA A 375 5.56 -18.83 -14.68
CA ALA A 375 4.88 -20.00 -14.10
C ALA A 375 5.21 -20.18 -12.61
N ALA A 376 6.48 -20.02 -12.20
CA ALA A 376 6.90 -20.15 -10.81
C ALA A 376 6.28 -19.08 -9.91
N VAL A 377 6.21 -17.83 -10.39
CA VAL A 377 5.51 -16.75 -9.70
C VAL A 377 4.01 -17.03 -9.61
N ARG A 378 3.39 -17.48 -10.71
CA ARG A 378 1.96 -17.75 -10.80
C ARG A 378 1.50 -18.90 -9.90
N GLN A 379 2.27 -19.99 -9.86
CA GLN A 379 1.97 -21.20 -9.10
C GLN A 379 2.53 -21.13 -7.66
N HIS A 380 3.23 -20.04 -7.31
CA HIS A 380 3.95 -19.88 -6.03
C HIS A 380 4.90 -21.04 -5.71
N ASP A 381 5.60 -21.55 -6.74
CA ASP A 381 6.51 -22.69 -6.63
C ASP A 381 7.91 -22.22 -6.18
N ALA A 382 8.29 -22.58 -4.96
CA ALA A 382 9.55 -22.16 -4.36
C ALA A 382 10.77 -22.90 -4.93
N ASP A 383 10.61 -24.16 -5.37
CA ASP A 383 11.72 -24.96 -5.86
C ASP A 383 12.15 -24.50 -7.26
N TRP A 384 11.18 -24.23 -8.13
CA TRP A 384 11.44 -23.61 -9.42
C TRP A 384 11.98 -22.19 -9.28
N ALA A 385 11.45 -21.39 -8.35
CA ALA A 385 11.97 -20.06 -8.10
C ALA A 385 13.44 -20.09 -7.66
N ARG A 386 13.84 -21.05 -6.82
CA ARG A 386 15.23 -21.24 -6.40
C ARG A 386 16.13 -21.59 -7.59
N ALA A 387 15.72 -22.57 -8.40
CA ALA A 387 16.47 -22.98 -9.59
C ALA A 387 16.67 -21.83 -10.59
N LEU A 388 15.60 -21.05 -10.83
CA LEU A 388 15.62 -19.91 -11.76
C LEU A 388 16.34 -18.69 -11.19
N LEU A 389 16.37 -18.49 -9.87
CA LEU A 389 17.19 -17.44 -9.26
C LEU A 389 18.68 -17.77 -9.33
N GLY A 390 19.03 -19.04 -9.16
CA GLY A 390 20.41 -19.53 -9.13
C GLY A 390 21.19 -19.05 -7.91
N VAL A 391 22.51 -19.08 -8.03
CA VAL A 391 23.41 -18.66 -6.94
C VAL A 391 23.51 -17.13 -6.93
N PRO A 392 23.39 -16.46 -5.76
CA PRO A 392 23.42 -14.99 -5.69
C PRO A 392 24.66 -14.33 -6.30
N SER A 393 25.79 -15.04 -6.32
CA SER A 393 27.07 -14.54 -6.83
C SER A 393 27.15 -14.52 -8.37
N GLN A 394 26.22 -15.17 -9.07
CA GLN A 394 26.26 -15.20 -10.53
C GLN A 394 25.93 -13.80 -11.10
N PRO A 395 26.62 -13.35 -12.17
CA PRO A 395 26.30 -12.09 -12.84
C PRO A 395 24.86 -12.09 -13.35
N THR A 396 24.18 -10.95 -13.26
CA THR A 396 22.78 -10.82 -13.69
C THR A 396 22.54 -11.16 -15.16
N ALA A 397 23.53 -10.91 -16.03
CA ALA A 397 23.49 -11.20 -17.46
C ALA A 397 23.72 -12.68 -17.82
N THR A 398 24.28 -13.47 -16.91
CA THR A 398 24.64 -14.89 -17.16
C THR A 398 24.04 -15.86 -16.15
N GLY A 399 23.35 -15.36 -15.12
CA GLY A 399 22.61 -16.17 -14.18
C GLY A 399 21.42 -16.85 -14.86
N PRO A 400 20.95 -17.98 -14.29
CA PRO A 400 19.79 -18.68 -14.83
C PRO A 400 18.56 -17.77 -14.84
N GLY A 401 17.74 -18.03 -15.86
CA GLY A 401 16.38 -17.62 -16.19
C GLY A 401 15.73 -16.29 -15.86
N ALA A 402 16.19 -15.51 -14.89
CA ALA A 402 15.62 -14.19 -14.62
C ALA A 402 16.43 -13.09 -15.33
N SER A 403 15.83 -12.54 -16.38
CA SER A 403 16.43 -11.56 -17.30
C SER A 403 16.52 -10.14 -16.73
N SER A 404 15.81 -9.86 -15.63
CA SER A 404 15.75 -8.53 -15.00
C SER A 404 15.64 -8.58 -13.48
N LEU A 405 16.03 -7.48 -12.81
CA LEU A 405 15.87 -7.33 -11.35
C LEU A 405 14.40 -7.40 -10.91
N ALA A 406 13.47 -6.88 -11.72
CA ALA A 406 12.05 -6.95 -11.44
C ALA A 406 11.51 -8.40 -11.46
N GLU A 407 12.01 -9.23 -12.38
CA GLU A 407 11.67 -10.65 -12.44
C GLU A 407 12.26 -11.41 -11.24
N ARG A 408 13.53 -11.14 -10.88
CA ARG A 408 14.15 -11.68 -9.66
C ARG A 408 13.38 -11.30 -8.41
N ALA A 409 12.93 -10.04 -8.30
CA ALA A 409 12.12 -9.59 -7.16
C ALA A 409 10.80 -10.37 -7.04
N LYS A 410 10.14 -10.71 -8.16
CA LYS A 410 8.92 -11.53 -8.16
C LYS A 410 9.20 -12.98 -7.74
N LEU A 411 10.29 -13.59 -8.24
CA LEU A 411 10.70 -14.93 -7.82
C LEU A 411 11.08 -14.97 -6.34
N LEU A 412 11.84 -13.98 -5.85
CA LEU A 412 12.19 -13.89 -4.43
C LEU A 412 10.95 -13.80 -3.53
N ALA A 413 9.86 -13.20 -4.02
CA ALA A 413 8.61 -13.10 -3.27
C ALA A 413 7.91 -14.46 -3.09
N THR A 414 8.23 -15.49 -3.89
CA THR A 414 7.71 -16.86 -3.69
C THR A 414 8.51 -17.63 -2.64
N LEU A 415 9.77 -17.26 -2.39
CA LEU A 415 10.60 -17.92 -1.39
C LEU A 415 10.19 -17.59 0.05
N PRO A 416 10.40 -18.52 1.00
CA PRO A 416 10.29 -18.25 2.42
C PRO A 416 11.10 -17.02 2.85
N ALA A 417 10.58 -16.27 3.82
CA ALA A 417 11.16 -15.00 4.28
C ALA A 417 12.66 -15.07 4.58
N GLY A 418 13.10 -16.11 5.32
CA GLY A 418 14.49 -16.28 5.71
C GLY A 418 15.41 -16.60 4.53
N GLU A 419 14.94 -17.43 3.60
CA GLU A 419 15.71 -17.79 2.41
C GLU A 419 15.86 -16.61 1.46
N ARG A 420 14.78 -15.89 1.19
CA ARG A 420 14.80 -14.64 0.42
C ARG A 420 15.79 -13.63 1.00
N ALA A 421 15.78 -13.44 2.32
CA ALA A 421 16.72 -12.54 2.98
C ALA A 421 18.18 -13.01 2.82
N ALA A 422 18.44 -14.31 2.94
CA ALA A 422 19.78 -14.87 2.73
C ALA A 422 20.26 -14.73 1.28
N TRP A 423 19.37 -14.96 0.31
CA TRP A 423 19.69 -14.81 -1.11
C TRP A 423 20.06 -13.36 -1.44
N VAL A 424 19.23 -12.40 -1.02
CA VAL A 424 19.48 -10.97 -1.24
C VAL A 424 20.74 -10.49 -0.51
N ALA A 425 21.01 -11.00 0.70
CA ALA A 425 22.25 -10.74 1.41
C ALA A 425 23.49 -11.20 0.61
N GLY A 426 23.43 -12.41 0.07
CA GLY A 426 24.48 -12.96 -0.81
C GLY A 426 24.66 -12.12 -2.07
N PHE A 427 23.56 -11.67 -2.69
CA PHE A 427 23.60 -10.82 -3.88
C PHE A 427 24.29 -9.47 -3.58
N ILE A 428 23.92 -8.81 -2.47
CA ILE A 428 24.53 -7.55 -2.04
C ILE A 428 26.03 -7.72 -1.77
N SER A 429 26.44 -8.83 -1.17
CA SER A 429 27.85 -9.07 -0.85
C SER A 429 28.76 -9.17 -2.06
N VAL A 430 28.21 -9.52 -3.24
CA VAL A 430 28.97 -9.71 -4.48
C VAL A 430 28.80 -8.52 -5.43
N HIS A 431 27.58 -8.03 -5.59
CA HIS A 431 27.24 -7.01 -6.61
C HIS A 431 27.10 -5.60 -6.04
N GLY A 432 27.06 -5.47 -4.71
CA GLY A 432 26.87 -4.19 -4.02
C GLY A 432 25.42 -3.71 -3.95
N LEU A 433 25.22 -2.55 -3.32
CA LEU A 433 23.89 -2.00 -3.03
C LEU A 433 23.19 -1.34 -4.21
N SER A 434 23.94 -0.80 -5.18
CA SER A 434 23.38 -0.10 -6.34
C SER A 434 22.46 -1.02 -7.17
N GLU A 435 22.81 -2.30 -7.26
CA GLU A 435 22.08 -3.31 -8.02
C GLU A 435 20.94 -3.97 -7.22
N ALA A 436 20.88 -3.76 -5.90
CA ALA A 436 19.98 -4.51 -5.01
C ALA A 436 18.70 -3.78 -4.61
N PHE A 437 18.54 -2.49 -4.96
CA PHE A 437 17.47 -1.64 -4.44
C PHE A 437 16.06 -2.22 -4.67
N GLN A 438 15.77 -2.77 -5.85
CA GLN A 438 14.47 -3.40 -6.14
C GLN A 438 14.25 -4.69 -5.34
N LEU A 439 15.31 -5.44 -5.07
CA LEU A 439 15.27 -6.70 -4.32
C LEU A 439 15.01 -6.47 -2.82
N LEU A 440 15.55 -5.37 -2.27
CA LEU A 440 15.29 -4.95 -0.90
C LEU A 440 13.81 -4.66 -0.64
N GLY A 441 13.08 -4.19 -1.65
CA GLY A 441 11.66 -3.85 -1.56
C GLY A 441 10.71 -5.04 -1.38
N VAL A 442 11.14 -6.24 -1.76
CA VAL A 442 10.34 -7.48 -1.58
C VAL A 442 10.70 -8.25 -0.32
N CYS A 443 11.70 -7.81 0.43
CA CYS A 443 12.11 -8.45 1.67
C CYS A 443 11.15 -8.09 2.82
N PRO A 444 10.74 -9.07 3.65
CA PRO A 444 9.92 -8.79 4.83
C PRO A 444 10.59 -7.79 5.77
N VAL A 445 9.76 -7.02 6.48
CA VAL A 445 10.20 -6.03 7.46
C VAL A 445 9.81 -6.48 8.89
N PRO A 446 10.73 -6.39 9.87
CA PRO A 446 12.13 -5.95 9.72
C PRO A 446 12.96 -6.95 8.91
N TRP A 447 14.01 -6.45 8.23
CA TRP A 447 14.95 -7.27 7.50
C TRP A 447 15.62 -8.26 8.45
N ALA A 448 15.60 -9.54 8.09
CA ALA A 448 16.25 -10.59 8.87
C ALA A 448 17.76 -10.31 9.01
N GLY A 449 18.35 -10.76 10.12
CA GLY A 449 19.73 -10.47 10.49
C GLY A 449 20.77 -10.58 9.36
N PRO A 450 20.81 -11.65 8.55
CA PRO A 450 21.76 -11.75 7.43
C PRO A 450 21.65 -10.61 6.42
N LEU A 451 20.42 -10.20 6.07
CA LEU A 451 20.17 -9.11 5.14
C LEU A 451 20.52 -7.76 5.75
N GLY A 452 20.12 -7.53 7.00
CA GLY A 452 20.49 -6.31 7.73
C GLY A 452 21.99 -6.10 7.77
N ARG A 453 22.74 -7.16 8.12
CA ARG A 453 24.21 -7.15 8.14
C ARG A 453 24.80 -6.86 6.77
N ALA A 454 24.35 -7.54 5.71
CA ALA A 454 24.88 -7.32 4.37
C ALA A 454 24.67 -5.88 3.89
N VAL A 455 23.53 -5.26 4.23
CA VAL A 455 23.28 -3.83 3.91
C VAL A 455 24.22 -2.92 4.69
N VAL A 456 24.40 -3.16 6.00
CA VAL A 456 25.31 -2.37 6.84
C VAL A 456 26.76 -2.50 6.35
N ASP A 457 27.21 -3.71 6.05
CA ASP A 457 28.56 -3.99 5.57
C ASP A 457 28.80 -3.31 4.22
N ALA A 458 27.83 -3.35 3.30
CA ALA A 458 27.96 -2.66 2.02
C ALA A 458 27.94 -1.13 2.13
N LEU A 459 27.21 -0.55 3.11
CA LEU A 459 27.29 0.88 3.41
C LEU A 459 28.64 1.26 4.02
N ASP A 460 29.21 0.40 4.87
CA ASP A 460 30.54 0.61 5.46
C ASP A 460 31.64 0.55 4.39
N ILE A 461 31.59 -0.45 3.50
CA ILE A 461 32.50 -0.55 2.34
C ILE A 461 32.41 0.72 1.46
N ALA A 462 31.20 1.23 1.21
CA ALA A 462 31.01 2.45 0.44
C ALA A 462 31.58 3.69 1.16
N ARG A 463 31.46 3.75 2.49
CA ARG A 463 32.08 4.79 3.33
C ARG A 463 33.60 4.75 3.21
N ASP A 464 34.19 3.57 3.39
CA ASP A 464 35.64 3.39 3.37
C ASP A 464 36.24 3.63 1.98
N ALA A 465 35.48 3.34 0.92
CA ALA A 465 35.85 3.68 -0.45
C ALA A 465 35.76 5.19 -0.77
N GLY A 466 35.38 6.04 0.19
CA GLY A 466 35.29 7.49 0.00
C GLY A 466 34.09 7.94 -0.86
N SER A 467 33.10 7.08 -1.06
CA SER A 467 31.87 7.42 -1.80
C SER A 467 31.05 8.45 -1.03
N TYR A 468 30.23 9.24 -1.74
CA TYR A 468 29.36 10.21 -1.07
C TYR A 468 28.06 9.56 -0.58
N PRO A 469 27.58 9.82 0.66
CA PRO A 469 26.37 9.17 1.21
C PRO A 469 25.09 9.42 0.41
N TRP A 470 25.01 10.54 -0.32
CA TRP A 470 23.82 10.90 -1.08
C TRP A 470 23.50 9.89 -2.19
N SER A 471 24.52 9.24 -2.75
CA SER A 471 24.38 8.14 -3.73
C SER A 471 23.62 6.93 -3.15
N PHE A 472 23.59 6.80 -1.83
CA PHE A 472 22.91 5.72 -1.11
C PHE A 472 21.66 6.20 -0.36
N SER A 473 21.20 7.42 -0.59
CA SER A 473 20.10 8.02 0.17
C SER A 473 18.79 7.22 0.11
N GLY A 474 18.50 6.56 -1.02
CA GLY A 474 17.37 5.65 -1.15
C GLY A 474 17.49 4.41 -0.25
N VAL A 475 18.66 3.77 -0.24
CA VAL A 475 18.95 2.61 0.63
C VAL A 475 18.96 3.02 2.10
N MET A 476 19.54 4.16 2.44
CA MET A 476 19.52 4.69 3.81
C MET A 476 18.09 4.93 4.30
N GLY A 477 17.22 5.49 3.46
CA GLY A 477 15.80 5.65 3.80
C GLY A 477 15.09 4.30 3.98
N LEU A 478 15.44 3.27 3.22
CA LEU A 478 14.95 1.90 3.46
C LEU A 478 15.51 1.35 4.78
N ALA A 479 16.81 1.48 5.04
CA ALA A 479 17.46 0.99 6.25
C ALA A 479 16.83 1.59 7.52
N GLU A 480 16.52 2.89 7.52
CA GLU A 480 15.81 3.57 8.62
C GLU A 480 14.45 2.91 8.95
N ARG A 481 13.72 2.41 7.94
CA ARG A 481 12.40 1.76 8.09
C ARG A 481 12.47 0.25 8.28
N CYS A 482 13.47 -0.40 7.70
CA CYS A 482 13.49 -1.83 7.49
C CYS A 482 14.51 -2.56 8.36
N LEU A 483 15.61 -1.94 8.78
CA LEU A 483 16.57 -2.61 9.68
C LEU A 483 15.90 -3.00 11.00
N ASP A 484 16.37 -4.11 11.56
CA ASP A 484 16.02 -4.49 12.92
C ASP A 484 16.58 -3.44 13.90
N PRO A 485 15.77 -2.91 14.84
CA PRO A 485 16.25 -2.00 15.86
C PRO A 485 17.44 -2.51 16.68
N ASP A 486 17.63 -3.83 16.81
CA ASP A 486 18.74 -4.44 17.55
C ASP A 486 20.11 -4.21 16.89
N GLU A 487 20.15 -3.85 15.60
CA GLU A 487 21.39 -3.50 14.88
C GLU A 487 21.98 -2.14 15.29
N ALA A 488 21.26 -1.34 16.11
CA ALA A 488 21.71 -0.02 16.54
C ALA A 488 23.09 -0.04 17.21
N SER A 489 23.34 -1.01 18.10
CA SER A 489 24.62 -1.11 18.83
C SER A 489 25.81 -1.43 17.93
N ARG A 490 25.59 -2.20 16.85
CA ARG A 490 26.63 -2.47 15.85
C ARG A 490 26.95 -1.21 15.04
N LEU A 491 25.92 -0.48 14.61
CA LEU A 491 26.03 0.74 13.82
C LEU A 491 26.69 1.90 14.57
N GLU A 492 26.70 1.89 15.90
CA GLU A 492 27.40 2.91 16.72
C GLU A 492 28.88 3.01 16.38
N LEU A 493 29.53 1.88 16.08
CA LEU A 493 30.93 1.84 15.66
C LEU A 493 31.17 2.62 14.35
N LEU A 494 30.15 2.72 13.50
CA LEU A 494 30.22 3.40 12.20
C LEU A 494 29.94 4.91 12.29
N THR A 495 29.66 5.43 13.48
CA THR A 495 29.38 6.86 13.69
C THR A 495 30.62 7.72 13.78
N ALA A 496 31.81 7.12 13.96
CA ALA A 496 33.07 7.84 13.93
C ALA A 496 33.34 8.40 12.52
N THR A 497 33.99 9.56 12.45
CA THR A 497 34.46 10.12 11.17
C THR A 497 35.66 9.29 10.70
N PRO A 498 35.60 8.64 9.52
CA PRO A 498 36.74 7.92 8.98
C PRO A 498 37.84 8.91 8.56
N ASP A 499 39.09 8.44 8.53
CA ASP A 499 40.20 9.17 7.90
C ASP A 499 39.88 9.36 6.40
N GLU A 500 40.23 10.50 5.82
CA GLU A 500 39.94 10.78 4.40
C GLU A 500 40.99 10.07 3.50
N PRO A 501 40.60 9.06 2.69
CA PRO A 501 41.53 8.41 1.78
C PRO A 501 41.88 9.31 0.58
N GLU A 502 43.05 9.06 -0.02
CA GLU A 502 43.52 9.79 -1.20
C GLU A 502 42.54 9.55 -2.38
N GLY A 503 41.94 10.63 -2.90
CA GLY A 503 40.89 10.57 -3.93
C GLY A 503 39.45 10.55 -3.41
N ALA A 504 39.23 10.64 -2.09
CA ALA A 504 37.90 10.76 -1.51
C ALA A 504 37.18 12.05 -1.91
N SER A 505 35.84 12.00 -1.92
CA SER A 505 35.04 13.23 -2.04
C SER A 505 35.23 14.11 -0.80
N PRO A 506 35.59 15.40 -0.93
CA PRO A 506 35.88 16.27 0.22
C PRO A 506 34.74 16.31 1.24
N GLY A 507 35.04 16.06 2.51
CA GLY A 507 34.08 16.09 3.61
C GLY A 507 33.11 14.90 3.68
N ALA A 508 33.24 13.90 2.80
CA ALA A 508 32.36 12.72 2.77
C ALA A 508 32.32 11.97 4.12
N GLY A 509 33.47 11.86 4.81
CA GLY A 509 33.55 11.19 6.11
C GLY A 509 32.65 11.83 7.17
N GLY A 510 32.59 13.17 7.21
CA GLY A 510 31.70 13.90 8.12
C GLY A 510 30.21 13.66 7.83
N TYR A 511 29.84 13.58 6.55
CA TYR A 511 28.47 13.26 6.14
C TYR A 511 28.08 11.81 6.42
N TRP A 512 29.01 10.85 6.27
CA TRP A 512 28.78 9.46 6.68
C TRP A 512 28.56 9.34 8.18
N SER A 513 29.40 9.99 9.00
CA SER A 513 29.22 10.06 10.45
C SER A 513 27.85 10.64 10.83
N GLU A 514 27.42 11.72 10.18
CA GLU A 514 26.09 12.31 10.38
C GLU A 514 24.95 11.35 9.99
N ALA A 515 25.08 10.68 8.86
CA ALA A 515 24.09 9.73 8.36
C ALA A 515 23.95 8.48 9.25
N PHE A 516 25.06 7.90 9.71
CA PHE A 516 25.04 6.76 10.64
C PHE A 516 24.51 7.15 12.01
N ARG A 517 24.85 8.34 12.53
CA ARG A 517 24.25 8.85 13.79
C ARG A 517 22.74 8.98 13.68
N ARG A 518 22.24 9.49 12.54
CA ARG A 518 20.81 9.55 12.27
C ARG A 518 20.19 8.16 12.27
N LEU A 519 20.78 7.21 11.55
CA LEU A 519 20.28 5.84 11.48
C LEU A 519 20.21 5.18 12.86
N VAL A 520 21.28 5.25 13.66
CA VAL A 520 21.31 4.74 15.04
C VAL A 520 20.23 5.37 15.91
N SER A 521 20.09 6.70 15.84
CA SER A 521 19.06 7.43 16.58
C SER A 521 17.64 6.98 16.20
N THR A 522 17.40 6.78 14.89
CA THR A 522 16.13 6.26 14.36
C THR A 522 15.85 4.85 14.87
N LEU A 523 16.83 3.94 14.84
CA LEU A 523 16.66 2.56 15.31
C LEU A 523 16.39 2.49 16.81
N ARG A 524 17.13 3.25 17.63
CA ARG A 524 16.87 3.35 19.08
C ARG A 524 15.48 3.89 19.37
N LEU A 525 15.04 4.89 18.61
CA LEU A 525 13.69 5.42 18.74
C LEU A 525 12.62 4.38 18.35
N ARG A 526 12.84 3.60 17.29
CA ARG A 526 11.96 2.48 16.90
C ARG A 526 11.90 1.40 17.99
N ALA A 527 13.04 1.01 18.57
CA ALA A 527 13.08 0.09 19.71
C ALA A 527 12.25 0.61 20.89
N ALA A 528 12.41 1.90 21.24
CA ALA A 528 11.62 2.53 22.29
C ALA A 528 10.10 2.52 21.97
N MET A 529 9.71 2.82 20.72
CA MET A 529 8.30 2.74 20.30
C MET A 529 7.71 1.35 20.50
N HIS A 530 8.45 0.29 20.15
CA HIS A 530 8.00 -1.09 20.33
C HIS A 530 7.87 -1.45 21.81
N ALA A 531 8.83 -1.06 22.65
CA ALA A 531 8.76 -1.25 24.09
C ALA A 531 7.57 -0.50 24.71
N GLU A 532 7.33 0.75 24.30
CA GLU A 532 6.19 1.56 24.77
C GLU A 532 4.84 0.94 24.41
N LEU A 533 4.73 0.24 23.28
CA LEU A 533 3.52 -0.46 22.82
C LEU A 533 3.33 -1.83 23.48
N ALA A 534 4.39 -2.42 24.05
CA ALA A 534 4.37 -3.68 24.78
C ALA A 534 4.19 -3.51 26.29
N ALA A 535 4.30 -2.27 26.80
CA ALA A 535 4.23 -1.91 28.20
C ALA A 535 2.85 -2.00 28.84
#